data_AF-A0A960K7S4-F1
#
_entry.id   AF-A0A960K7S4-F1
#
_cell.length_a   1.000
_cell.length_b   1.000
_cell.length_c   1.000
_cell.angle_alpha   90.00
_cell.angle_beta   90.00
_cell.angle_gamma   90.00
#
_symmetry.space_group_name_H-M   'P 1'
#
loop_
_entity.id
_entity.type
_entity.pdbx_description
1 polymer ?
#
loop_
_entity_poly.entity_id
_entity_poly.type
_entity_poly.pdbx_seq_one_letter_code
_entity_poly.pdbx_strand_id
1 'polypeptide(L)'
;GGSVVRFGDRAVGGSEGDQPDAWGVLDVGRGRWPYATRWNWGGGAGRSVEGAVVGIQIGAKWTEGTGFTENGVVVDGRLAKIGAELTWTYDWDQPTRPWRVAHPDGSLDLELHPVFDRHSKVQAGVLATEVHQVFGRWTGHLTTDDGTVHHVEAIQGFAEESRSRW
;
A
#
# COMPACT_ATOMS: atom_id res chain seq x y z
N GLY A 1 23.46 -3.84 -16.58
CA GLY A 1 23.76 -3.84 -15.14
C GLY A 1 22.44 -3.98 -14.43
N GLY A 2 22.30 -4.96 -13.53
CA GLY A 2 21.03 -5.22 -12.86
C GLY A 2 20.63 -4.10 -11.89
N SER A 3 19.33 -3.91 -11.71
CA SER A 3 18.78 -2.98 -10.73
C SER A 3 19.16 -3.41 -9.30
N VAL A 4 19.64 -2.46 -8.48
CA VAL A 4 20.06 -2.69 -7.10
C VAL A 4 19.36 -1.70 -6.19
N VAL A 5 18.68 -2.20 -5.15
CA VAL A 5 18.19 -1.39 -4.03
C VAL A 5 19.25 -1.39 -2.93
N ARG A 6 19.62 -0.22 -2.42
CA ARG A 6 20.57 -0.07 -1.32
C ARG A 6 19.87 0.50 -0.09
N PHE A 7 20.13 -0.11 1.06
CA PHE A 7 19.68 0.36 2.37
C PHE A 7 20.83 0.25 3.37
N GLY A 8 21.40 1.40 3.77
CA GLY A 8 22.64 1.43 4.53
C GLY A 8 23.81 0.82 3.74
N ASP A 9 24.49 -0.16 4.35
CA ASP A 9 25.57 -0.94 3.75
C ASP A 9 25.07 -2.15 2.93
N ARG A 10 23.78 -2.47 3.01
CA ARG A 10 23.18 -3.61 2.31
C ARG A 10 22.75 -3.23 0.91
N ALA A 11 23.05 -4.13 -0.03
CA ALA A 11 22.57 -4.08 -1.40
C ALA A 11 21.77 -5.35 -1.69
N VAL A 12 20.53 -5.18 -2.17
CA VAL A 12 19.70 -6.26 -2.70
C VAL A 12 19.54 -5.99 -4.18
N GLY A 13 20.07 -6.90 -5.01
CA GLY A 13 20.05 -6.75 -6.46
C GLY A 13 19.87 -8.10 -7.14
N GLY A 14 19.40 -8.05 -8.37
CA GLY A 14 19.32 -9.21 -9.25
C GLY A 14 20.69 -9.70 -9.71
N SER A 15 20.82 -11.00 -9.97
CA SER A 15 21.94 -11.55 -10.73
C SER A 15 22.04 -10.90 -12.11
N GLU A 16 23.25 -10.78 -12.67
CA GLU A 16 23.49 -10.15 -13.99
C GLU A 16 22.51 -10.65 -15.05
N GLY A 17 21.75 -9.71 -15.61
CA GLY A 17 20.69 -9.91 -16.56
C GLY A 17 19.88 -8.62 -16.71
N ASP A 18 19.10 -8.53 -17.79
CA ASP A 18 18.21 -7.42 -18.14
C ASP A 18 17.02 -7.36 -17.15
N GLN A 19 17.33 -7.09 -15.88
CA GLN A 19 16.30 -6.97 -14.86
C GLN A 19 15.75 -5.54 -14.89
N PRO A 20 14.43 -5.38 -15.08
CA PRO A 20 13.76 -4.09 -15.03
C PRO A 20 13.94 -3.46 -13.64
N ASP A 21 13.55 -2.19 -13.51
CA ASP A 21 13.72 -1.37 -12.30
C ASP A 21 13.47 -2.13 -10.98
N ALA A 22 14.21 -1.75 -9.93
CA ALA A 22 13.99 -2.28 -8.58
C ALA A 22 13.38 -1.20 -7.68
N TRP A 23 12.47 -1.63 -6.80
CA TRP A 23 11.67 -0.74 -5.96
C TRP A 23 11.80 -1.12 -4.49
N GLY A 24 11.66 -0.13 -3.61
CA GLY A 24 11.62 -0.31 -2.17
C GLY A 24 10.57 0.61 -1.55
N VAL A 25 9.87 0.11 -0.55
CA VAL A 25 8.93 0.88 0.26
C VAL A 25 9.50 0.96 1.68
N LEU A 26 9.59 2.17 2.22
CA LEU A 26 9.98 2.42 3.60
C LEU A 26 8.78 3.04 4.32
N ASP A 27 8.41 2.46 5.44
CA ASP A 27 7.36 2.97 6.30
C ASP A 27 7.92 3.52 7.62
N VAL A 28 7.42 4.68 8.02
CA VAL A 28 7.80 5.37 9.25
C VAL A 28 6.55 6.02 9.85
N GLY A 29 6.08 5.46 10.97
CA GLY A 29 4.95 5.99 11.73
C GLY A 29 5.36 6.46 13.12
N ARG A 30 4.70 7.51 13.64
CA ARG A 30 4.71 7.87 15.07
C ARG A 30 3.31 8.24 15.51
N GLY A 31 2.91 7.82 16.71
CA GLY A 31 1.58 8.11 17.23
C GLY A 31 1.40 7.75 18.69
N ARG A 32 0.21 8.08 19.22
CA ARG A 32 -0.30 7.54 20.49
C ARG A 32 -1.54 6.74 20.15
N TRP A 33 -1.45 5.42 20.27
CA TRP A 33 -2.52 4.51 19.84
C TRP A 33 -3.53 4.25 20.97
N PRO A 34 -4.84 4.24 20.65
CA PRO A 34 -5.87 3.70 21.53
C PRO A 34 -5.63 2.23 21.85
N TYR A 35 -6.15 1.79 23.00
CA TYR A 35 -6.05 0.40 23.47
C TYR A 35 -6.47 -0.60 22.38
N ALA A 36 -7.62 -0.37 21.74
CA ALA A 36 -8.05 -1.14 20.58
C ALA A 36 -7.85 -0.32 19.31
N THR A 37 -7.04 -0.82 18.38
CA THR A 37 -6.80 -0.15 17.09
C THR A 37 -6.98 -1.14 15.94
N ARG A 38 -7.64 -0.67 14.88
CA ARG A 38 -7.73 -1.37 13.61
C ARG A 38 -7.27 -0.40 12.52
N TRP A 39 -6.38 -0.84 11.65
CA TRP A 39 -5.94 -0.03 10.50
C TRP A 39 -5.86 -0.85 9.24
N ASN A 40 -6.07 -0.18 8.11
CA ASN A 40 -5.56 -0.64 6.83
C ASN A 40 -4.32 0.14 6.46
N TRP A 41 -3.41 -0.54 5.79
CA TRP A 41 -2.29 0.11 5.12
C TRP A 41 -2.00 -0.61 3.81
N GLY A 42 -1.67 0.12 2.77
CA GLY A 42 -1.35 -0.41 1.45
C GLY A 42 -0.24 0.40 0.83
N GLY A 43 0.69 -0.30 0.21
CA GLY A 43 1.85 0.28 -0.43
C GLY A 43 2.21 -0.44 -1.71
N GLY A 44 2.99 0.21 -2.55
CA GLY A 44 3.44 -0.36 -3.81
C GLY A 44 4.25 0.63 -4.60
N ALA A 45 4.98 0.11 -5.58
CA ALA A 45 5.74 0.94 -6.49
C ALA A 45 5.95 0.23 -7.84
N GLY A 46 6.04 1.02 -8.90
CA GLY A 46 6.27 0.53 -10.24
C GLY A 46 6.21 1.65 -11.26
N ARG A 47 6.07 1.28 -12.54
CA ARG A 47 5.76 2.23 -13.60
C ARG A 47 4.30 2.12 -13.99
N SER A 48 3.69 3.26 -14.28
CA SER A 48 2.39 3.32 -14.96
C SER A 48 2.53 2.85 -16.41
N VAL A 49 1.41 2.57 -17.06
CA VAL A 49 1.35 2.22 -18.50
C VAL A 49 1.93 3.33 -19.36
N GLU A 50 1.76 4.59 -18.94
CA GLU A 50 2.31 5.78 -19.58
C GLU A 50 3.82 5.98 -19.32
N GLY A 51 4.43 5.14 -18.47
CA GLY A 51 5.86 5.14 -18.16
C GLY A 51 6.29 5.97 -16.94
N ALA A 52 5.34 6.67 -16.30
CA ALA A 52 5.60 7.45 -15.09
C ALA A 52 5.94 6.52 -13.91
N VAL A 53 6.84 6.95 -13.02
CA VAL A 53 7.13 6.23 -11.78
C VAL A 53 6.03 6.50 -10.76
N VAL A 54 5.40 5.44 -10.26
CA VAL A 54 4.28 5.52 -9.30
C VAL A 54 4.67 4.85 -7.98
N GLY A 55 4.43 5.55 -6.86
CA GLY A 55 4.43 5.01 -5.50
C GLY A 55 3.06 5.15 -4.86
N ILE A 56 2.60 4.11 -4.18
CA ILE A 56 1.30 4.04 -3.50
C ILE A 56 1.54 4.09 -1.99
N GLN A 57 0.80 4.95 -1.28
CA GLN A 57 0.72 5.00 0.18
C GLN A 57 -0.74 5.29 0.58
N ILE A 58 -1.47 4.27 0.98
CA ILE A 58 -2.90 4.38 1.29
C ILE A 58 -3.22 3.66 2.59
N GLY A 59 -4.25 4.09 3.30
CA GLY A 59 -4.70 3.52 4.55
C GLY A 59 -6.13 3.92 4.89
N ALA A 60 -6.64 3.37 5.99
CA ALA A 60 -8.00 3.62 6.49
C ALA A 60 -8.20 3.12 7.92
N LYS A 61 -9.43 3.33 8.43
CA LYS A 61 -9.98 2.93 9.74
C LYS A 61 -9.41 3.68 10.95
N TRP A 62 -8.09 3.79 11.07
CA TRP A 62 -7.49 4.42 12.26
C TRP A 62 -7.73 5.94 12.30
N THR A 63 -7.80 6.59 11.15
CA THR A 63 -8.10 8.04 11.05
C THR A 63 -9.55 8.36 10.70
N GLU A 64 -10.42 7.36 10.63
CA GLU A 64 -11.82 7.53 10.21
C GLU A 64 -12.54 8.55 11.11
N GLY A 65 -13.21 9.52 10.49
CA GLY A 65 -13.94 10.59 11.16
C GLY A 65 -13.06 11.68 11.81
N THR A 66 -11.73 11.60 11.70
CA THR A 66 -10.81 12.60 12.30
C THR A 66 -10.59 13.82 11.42
N GLY A 67 -10.94 13.74 10.13
CA GLY A 67 -10.63 14.76 9.12
C GLY A 67 -9.19 14.71 8.59
N PHE A 68 -8.40 13.72 8.99
CA PHE A 68 -7.02 13.51 8.52
C PHE A 68 -6.86 12.14 7.86
N THR A 69 -5.92 12.03 6.93
CA THR A 69 -5.58 10.77 6.26
C THR A 69 -4.08 10.70 5.95
N GLU A 70 -3.51 9.50 5.96
CA GLU A 70 -2.15 9.21 5.47
C GLU A 70 -2.05 9.10 3.94
N ASN A 71 -3.20 9.12 3.24
CA ASN A 71 -3.32 8.72 1.83
C ASN A 71 -2.57 9.66 0.88
N GLY A 72 -1.84 9.09 -0.07
CA GLY A 72 -1.21 9.81 -1.15
C GLY A 72 -0.56 8.87 -2.16
N VAL A 73 -0.33 9.41 -3.35
CA VAL A 73 0.39 8.73 -4.43
C VAL A 73 1.54 9.62 -4.86
N VAL A 74 2.70 9.01 -5.13
CA VAL A 74 3.88 9.73 -5.61
C VAL A 74 4.03 9.41 -7.09
N VAL A 75 3.97 10.43 -7.94
CA VAL A 75 4.17 10.31 -9.38
C VAL A 75 5.40 11.11 -9.79
N ASP A 76 6.39 10.46 -10.38
CA ASP A 76 7.67 11.05 -10.78
C ASP A 76 8.30 11.95 -9.71
N GLY A 77 8.25 11.47 -8.45
CA GLY A 77 8.80 12.15 -7.28
C GLY A 77 7.94 13.28 -6.71
N ARG A 78 6.73 13.52 -7.24
CA ARG A 78 5.77 14.50 -6.72
C ARG A 78 4.64 13.79 -5.98
N LEU A 79 4.39 14.20 -4.73
CA LEU A 79 3.26 13.68 -3.95
C LEU A 79 1.97 14.37 -4.37
N ALA A 80 1.00 13.59 -4.85
CA ALA A 80 -0.41 13.98 -4.91
C ALA A 80 -1.09 13.51 -3.62
N LYS A 81 -1.48 14.47 -2.77
CA LYS A 81 -2.12 14.17 -1.47
C LYS A 81 -3.57 13.81 -1.71
N ILE A 82 -4.00 12.69 -1.13
CA ILE A 82 -5.41 12.32 -1.11
C ILE A 82 -5.97 12.73 0.25
N GLY A 83 -6.72 13.84 0.29
CA GLY A 83 -7.30 14.37 1.52
C GLY A 83 -8.54 13.62 2.01
N ALA A 84 -9.21 12.89 1.12
CA ALA A 84 -10.42 12.16 1.47
C ALA A 84 -10.14 10.77 2.05
N GLU A 85 -11.12 10.25 2.77
CA GLU A 85 -11.19 8.85 3.16
C GLU A 85 -11.42 7.98 1.92
N LEU A 86 -10.70 6.87 1.84
CA LEU A 86 -10.82 5.90 0.76
C LEU A 86 -11.77 4.78 1.18
N THR A 87 -12.58 4.29 0.24
CA THR A 87 -13.40 3.10 0.46
C THR A 87 -12.56 1.86 0.24
N TRP A 88 -12.44 1.01 1.26
CA TRP A 88 -11.75 -0.28 1.16
C TRP A 88 -12.75 -1.44 1.15
N THR A 89 -12.64 -2.33 0.16
CA THR A 89 -13.47 -3.53 0.02
C THR A 89 -12.59 -4.77 -0.10
N TYR A 90 -12.72 -5.69 0.84
CA TYR A 90 -12.01 -6.96 0.89
C TYR A 90 -12.71 -7.92 1.86
N ASP A 91 -12.33 -9.19 1.82
CA ASP A 91 -12.84 -10.23 2.71
C ASP A 91 -11.75 -10.64 3.70
N TRP A 92 -11.96 -10.36 4.99
CA TRP A 92 -11.01 -10.69 6.03
C TRP A 92 -10.79 -12.21 6.16
N ASP A 93 -11.83 -13.01 5.99
CA ASP A 93 -11.74 -14.47 6.12
C ASP A 93 -11.20 -15.13 4.84
N GLN A 94 -11.11 -14.36 3.75
CA GLN A 94 -10.53 -14.77 2.49
C GLN A 94 -9.52 -13.72 2.01
N PRO A 95 -8.41 -13.52 2.74
CA PRO A 95 -7.49 -12.40 2.54
C PRO A 95 -6.81 -12.44 1.16
N THR A 96 -6.78 -13.58 0.49
CA THR A 96 -6.22 -13.73 -0.86
C THR A 96 -7.19 -13.35 -1.98
N ARG A 97 -8.46 -13.03 -1.68
CA ARG A 97 -9.35 -12.38 -2.65
C ARG A 97 -8.90 -10.95 -2.94
N PRO A 98 -9.30 -10.35 -4.08
CA PRO A 98 -8.87 -8.99 -4.40
C PRO A 98 -9.26 -7.97 -3.35
N TRP A 99 -8.37 -6.99 -3.13
CA TRP A 99 -8.61 -5.85 -2.25
C TRP A 99 -8.78 -4.62 -3.11
N ARG A 100 -9.96 -4.00 -3.08
CA ARG A 100 -10.24 -2.78 -3.84
C ARG A 100 -10.20 -1.56 -2.93
N VAL A 101 -9.54 -0.51 -3.40
CA VAL A 101 -9.48 0.80 -2.75
C VAL A 101 -9.91 1.86 -3.75
N ALA A 102 -10.94 2.63 -3.40
CA ALA A 102 -11.53 3.62 -4.30
C ALA A 102 -11.72 4.97 -3.62
N HIS A 103 -11.41 6.04 -4.35
CA HIS A 103 -11.76 7.39 -3.97
C HIS A 103 -13.23 7.69 -4.31
N PRO A 104 -13.99 8.39 -3.46
CA PRO A 104 -15.43 8.62 -3.67
C PRO A 104 -15.79 9.36 -4.97
N ASP A 105 -14.89 10.20 -5.50
CA ASP A 105 -15.11 10.93 -6.76
C ASP A 105 -14.61 10.20 -8.02
N GLY A 106 -14.04 8.98 -7.87
CA GLY A 106 -13.52 8.18 -8.98
C GLY A 106 -12.10 8.52 -9.45
N SER A 107 -11.43 9.51 -8.84
CA SER A 107 -10.03 9.87 -9.15
C SER A 107 -9.02 8.76 -8.81
N LEU A 108 -9.40 7.77 -8.02
CA LEU A 108 -8.58 6.59 -7.76
C LEU A 108 -9.47 5.36 -7.65
N ASP A 109 -9.08 4.29 -8.31
CA ASP A 109 -9.67 2.96 -8.19
C ASP A 109 -8.57 1.92 -8.42
N LEU A 110 -8.14 1.26 -7.34
CA LEU A 110 -7.03 0.31 -7.35
C LEU A 110 -7.49 -1.02 -6.79
N GLU A 111 -7.17 -2.10 -7.48
CA GLU A 111 -7.39 -3.47 -7.03
C GLU A 111 -6.03 -4.17 -6.85
N LEU A 112 -5.76 -4.66 -5.64
CA LEU A 112 -4.66 -5.58 -5.38
C LEU A 112 -5.16 -6.98 -5.65
N HIS A 113 -4.38 -7.75 -6.41
CA HIS A 113 -4.53 -9.19 -6.55
C HIS A 113 -3.45 -9.90 -5.72
N PRO A 114 -3.78 -10.37 -4.50
CA PRO A 114 -2.83 -11.09 -3.66
C PRO A 114 -2.32 -12.38 -4.31
N VAL A 115 -1.03 -12.66 -4.07
CA VAL A 115 -0.41 -13.96 -4.39
C VAL A 115 0.15 -14.64 -3.15
N PHE A 116 0.32 -13.90 -2.05
CA PHE A 116 0.85 -14.39 -0.80
C PHE A 116 0.21 -13.63 0.36
N ASP A 117 -0.14 -14.35 1.43
CA ASP A 117 -0.60 -13.75 2.69
C ASP A 117 0.40 -14.07 3.79
N ARG A 118 0.97 -13.02 4.38
CA ARG A 118 1.72 -13.11 5.62
C ARG A 118 0.77 -12.91 6.79
N HIS A 119 0.12 -14.00 7.21
CA HIS A 119 -0.69 -14.00 8.42
C HIS A 119 0.18 -14.05 9.67
N SER A 120 -0.10 -13.18 10.63
CA SER A 120 0.55 -13.20 11.95
C SER A 120 -0.48 -13.00 13.05
N LYS A 121 -0.33 -13.77 14.13
CA LYS A 121 -1.20 -13.72 15.29
C LYS A 121 -0.40 -13.90 16.57
N VAL A 122 -0.52 -12.94 17.47
CA VAL A 122 0.11 -12.95 18.79
C VAL A 122 -0.96 -12.72 19.84
N GLN A 123 -0.97 -13.55 20.89
CA GLN A 123 -1.86 -13.40 22.03
C GLN A 123 -1.06 -13.58 23.33
N ALA A 124 -1.14 -12.59 24.22
CA ALA A 124 -0.49 -12.60 25.52
C ALA A 124 -1.40 -11.94 26.57
N GLY A 125 -2.19 -12.74 27.28
CA GLY A 125 -3.15 -12.23 28.27
C GLY A 125 -4.22 -11.34 27.64
N VAL A 126 -4.29 -10.07 28.04
CA VAL A 126 -5.23 -9.08 27.47
C VAL A 126 -4.76 -8.46 26.16
N LEU A 127 -3.50 -8.72 25.78
CA LEU A 127 -2.89 -8.22 24.55
C LEU A 127 -3.13 -9.20 23.41
N ALA A 128 -3.56 -8.68 22.26
CA ALA A 128 -3.73 -9.49 21.06
C ALA A 128 -3.50 -8.66 19.80
N THR A 129 -2.75 -9.22 18.86
CA THR A 129 -2.56 -8.66 17.53
C THR A 129 -2.78 -9.74 16.49
N GLU A 130 -3.56 -9.44 15.46
CA GLU A 130 -3.77 -10.30 14.31
C GLU A 130 -3.69 -9.45 13.04
N VAL A 131 -2.84 -9.86 12.10
CA VAL A 131 -2.56 -9.12 10.88
C VAL A 131 -2.61 -10.08 9.69
N HIS A 132 -3.36 -9.70 8.67
CA HIS A 132 -3.18 -10.20 7.32
C HIS A 132 -2.43 -9.14 6.54
N GLN A 133 -1.22 -9.46 6.07
CA GLN A 133 -0.43 -8.61 5.19
C GLN A 133 -0.23 -9.37 3.87
N VAL A 134 -1.03 -8.98 2.89
CA VAL A 134 -1.10 -9.64 1.58
C VAL A 134 -0.21 -8.93 0.59
N PHE A 135 0.62 -9.70 -0.11
CA PHE A 135 1.51 -9.22 -1.15
C PHE A 135 0.98 -9.65 -2.51
N GLY A 136 1.04 -8.75 -3.48
CA GLY A 136 0.38 -8.95 -4.76
C GLY A 136 0.75 -7.88 -5.76
N ARG A 137 -0.15 -7.69 -6.73
CA ARG A 137 -0.01 -6.69 -7.76
C ARG A 137 -1.21 -5.77 -7.83
N TRP A 138 -0.96 -4.46 -7.88
CA TRP A 138 -1.97 -3.42 -8.04
C TRP A 138 -2.28 -3.22 -9.52
N THR A 139 -3.57 -3.13 -9.84
CA THR A 139 -4.09 -2.75 -11.15
C THR A 139 -5.20 -1.72 -10.98
N GLY A 140 -5.29 -0.75 -11.88
CA GLY A 140 -6.33 0.29 -11.84
C GLY A 140 -5.81 1.64 -12.30
N HIS A 141 -6.34 2.72 -11.74
CA HIS A 141 -5.93 4.07 -12.10
C HIS A 141 -5.89 5.02 -10.91
N LEU A 142 -5.16 6.12 -11.10
CA LEU A 142 -5.13 7.29 -10.23
C LEU A 142 -5.06 8.56 -11.09
N THR A 143 -5.61 9.65 -10.58
CA THR A 143 -5.57 10.97 -11.20
C THR A 143 -4.79 11.92 -10.28
N THR A 144 -3.81 12.62 -10.84
CA THR A 144 -3.03 13.64 -10.13
C THR A 144 -3.72 15.01 -10.15
N ASP A 145 -3.24 15.95 -9.33
CA ASP A 145 -3.84 17.28 -9.15
C ASP A 145 -3.90 18.12 -10.45
N ASP A 146 -3.09 17.80 -11.46
CA ASP A 146 -3.09 18.43 -12.79
C ASP A 146 -4.11 17.81 -13.75
N GLY A 147 -4.88 16.81 -13.30
CA GLY A 147 -5.88 16.08 -14.07
C GLY A 147 -5.30 14.94 -14.91
N THR A 148 -3.99 14.66 -14.83
CA THR A 148 -3.38 13.54 -15.55
C THR A 148 -3.81 12.20 -14.93
N VAL A 149 -4.26 11.27 -15.78
CA VAL A 149 -4.61 9.91 -15.36
C VAL A 149 -3.42 9.00 -15.60
N HIS A 150 -3.06 8.21 -14.59
CA HIS A 150 -2.02 7.19 -14.67
C HIS A 150 -2.65 5.82 -14.45
N HIS A 151 -2.44 4.90 -15.39
CA HIS A 151 -2.89 3.53 -15.27
C HIS A 151 -1.79 2.68 -14.67
N VAL A 152 -2.10 1.92 -13.63
CA VAL A 152 -1.18 0.92 -13.09
C VAL A 152 -1.64 -0.44 -13.57
N GLU A 153 -0.73 -1.21 -14.13
CA GLU A 153 -1.00 -2.57 -14.58
C GLU A 153 0.01 -3.50 -13.92
N ALA A 154 -0.48 -4.32 -12.99
CA ALA A 154 0.29 -5.37 -12.35
C ALA A 154 1.58 -4.87 -11.62
N ILE A 155 1.57 -3.67 -11.03
CA ILE A 155 2.73 -3.17 -10.27
C ILE A 155 2.83 -3.83 -8.90
N GLN A 156 4.04 -4.06 -8.40
CA GLN A 156 4.25 -4.78 -7.15
C GLN A 156 3.78 -3.95 -5.94
N GLY A 157 3.10 -4.60 -5.01
CA GLY A 157 2.71 -3.96 -3.75
C GLY A 157 2.16 -4.93 -2.72
N PHE A 158 1.51 -4.37 -1.71
CA PHE A 158 0.87 -5.09 -0.63
C PHE A 158 -0.30 -4.28 -0.07
N ALA A 159 -1.17 -4.96 0.67
CA ALA A 159 -2.16 -4.38 1.55
C ALA A 159 -2.18 -5.15 2.87
N GLU A 160 -2.57 -4.49 3.95
CA GLU A 160 -2.76 -5.13 5.24
C GLU A 160 -4.01 -4.63 5.94
N GLU A 161 -4.56 -5.50 6.78
CA GLU A 161 -5.39 -5.09 7.90
C GLU A 161 -4.76 -5.62 9.19
N SER A 162 -4.52 -4.73 10.14
CA SER A 162 -4.09 -5.06 11.49
C SER A 162 -5.23 -4.85 12.47
N ARG A 163 -5.44 -5.82 13.36
CA ARG A 163 -6.35 -5.74 14.51
C ARG A 163 -5.53 -5.91 15.76
N SER A 164 -5.46 -4.87 16.57
CA SER A 164 -4.67 -4.90 17.79
C SER A 164 -5.44 -4.45 19.03
N ARG A 165 -5.09 -5.06 20.16
CA ARG A 165 -5.49 -4.71 21.52
C ARG A 165 -4.21 -4.67 22.36
N TRP A 166 -3.84 -3.49 22.87
CA TRP A 166 -2.61 -3.20 23.60
C TRP A 166 -2.89 -2.56 24.96
#